data_AF-A0A9D7HG71-F1
#
_entry.id   AF-A0A9D7HG71-F1
#
_cell.length_a   1.000
_cell.length_b   1.000
_cell.length_c   1.000
_cell.angle_alpha   90.00
_cell.angle_beta   90.00
_cell.angle_gamma   90.00
#
_symmetry.space_group_name_H-M   'P 1'
#
loop_
_entity.id
_entity.type
_entity.pdbx_description
1 polymer ?
#
loop_
_entity_poly.entity_id
_entity_poly.type
_entity_poly.pdbx_seq_one_letter_code
_entity_poly.pdbx_strand_id
1 'polypeptide(L)'
;MARTIITLLALLVGGNGFAQDAARYQALVKEAYSLYEKKEYKASAGRYSAAFEELGWKGQANDRYNAACSWALAGQPDSAFFNLYRIAEKMDYSNLPHITTDSDLNSLHNDARWEPLIALVRANKERLEANLDKPLVALLDSIHAEDQGMRRRIDEVETKYGRESKQMQAHWQRIHEKDSMNLIVVERILNERGWLGEDVVGRSGNSTLFLVIQHADLATQEKYLPMMRDAVKKGNARGSDLALLEDRILMRNGKRQLYGSQIGRDPDSGEYYLSPIEDPDNMDRRRAEMGMQPLADYLMNWDMKWDVEAYKKELPALEERIRARKW
;
A
#
# COMPACT_ATOMS: atom_id res chain seq x y z
N MET A 1 -4.97 -60.35 -16.10
CA MET A 1 -4.66 -59.02 -15.53
C MET A 1 -4.96 -57.97 -16.59
N ALA A 2 -6.07 -57.24 -16.46
CA ALA A 2 -6.29 -56.00 -17.20
C ALA A 2 -7.01 -55.05 -16.26
N ARG A 3 -6.34 -53.92 -16.00
CA ARG A 3 -6.65 -52.94 -14.96
C ARG A 3 -7.80 -52.02 -15.40
N THR A 4 -8.66 -51.76 -14.44
CA THR A 4 -9.63 -50.67 -14.35
C THR A 4 -8.98 -49.31 -14.66
N ILE A 5 -9.60 -48.51 -15.54
CA ILE A 5 -9.35 -47.07 -15.64
C ILE A 5 -10.63 -46.38 -15.20
N ILE A 6 -10.62 -45.85 -13.97
CA ILE A 6 -11.60 -44.89 -13.48
C ILE A 6 -11.08 -43.52 -13.90
N THR A 7 -11.74 -42.88 -14.86
CA THR A 7 -11.47 -41.49 -15.21
C THR A 7 -12.10 -40.61 -14.13
N LEU A 8 -11.28 -40.15 -13.19
CA LEU A 8 -11.64 -39.07 -12.27
C LEU A 8 -11.67 -37.77 -13.07
N LEU A 9 -12.86 -37.32 -13.47
CA LEU A 9 -13.08 -35.99 -13.99
C LEU A 9 -12.96 -35.01 -12.81
N ALA A 10 -11.76 -34.49 -12.58
CA ALA A 10 -11.55 -33.41 -11.63
C ALA A 10 -12.20 -32.13 -12.21
N LEU A 11 -13.40 -31.81 -11.75
CA LEU A 11 -13.99 -30.48 -11.91
C LEU A 11 -13.12 -29.45 -11.19
N LEU A 12 -12.21 -28.82 -11.94
CA LEU A 12 -11.60 -27.54 -11.59
C LEU A 12 -12.66 -26.45 -11.79
N VAL A 13 -13.59 -26.31 -10.84
CA VAL A 13 -14.50 -25.16 -10.75
C VAL A 13 -14.27 -24.53 -9.38
N GLY A 14 -13.41 -23.52 -9.34
CA GLY A 14 -13.12 -22.81 -8.09
C GLY A 14 -12.32 -21.52 -8.22
N GLY A 15 -11.74 -21.21 -9.40
CA GLY A 15 -10.99 -19.96 -9.59
C GLY A 15 -11.80 -18.80 -10.17
N ASN A 16 -12.72 -19.10 -11.12
CA ASN A 16 -13.39 -18.05 -11.90
C ASN A 16 -14.46 -17.28 -11.12
N GLY A 17 -15.19 -17.94 -10.20
CA GLY A 17 -16.24 -17.30 -9.40
C GLY A 17 -15.68 -16.22 -8.47
N PHE A 18 -14.67 -16.57 -7.66
CA PHE A 18 -14.06 -15.62 -6.72
C PHE A 18 -13.40 -14.41 -7.40
N ALA A 19 -12.75 -14.61 -8.55
CA ALA A 19 -12.17 -13.50 -9.30
C ALA A 19 -13.25 -12.57 -9.89
N GLN A 20 -14.36 -13.14 -10.36
CA GLN A 20 -15.49 -12.38 -10.88
C GLN A 20 -16.22 -11.59 -9.79
N ASP A 21 -16.41 -12.19 -8.62
CA ASP A 21 -17.03 -11.55 -7.44
C ASP A 21 -16.16 -10.39 -6.95
N ALA A 22 -14.84 -10.57 -6.91
CA ALA A 22 -13.90 -9.51 -6.53
C ALA A 22 -13.89 -8.33 -7.51
N ALA A 23 -13.93 -8.59 -8.83
CA ALA A 23 -14.01 -7.53 -9.83
C ALA A 23 -15.32 -6.75 -9.73
N ARG A 24 -16.43 -7.46 -9.49
CA ARG A 24 -17.75 -6.83 -9.32
C ARG A 24 -17.85 -6.02 -8.04
N TYR A 25 -17.27 -6.51 -6.94
CA TYR A 25 -17.11 -5.76 -5.70
C TYR A 25 -16.42 -4.41 -5.96
N GLN A 26 -15.26 -4.43 -6.64
CA GLN A 26 -14.49 -3.20 -6.91
C GLN A 26 -15.26 -2.23 -7.81
N ALA A 27 -15.97 -2.73 -8.81
CA ALA A 27 -16.82 -1.89 -9.67
C ALA A 27 -17.94 -1.20 -8.87
N LEU A 28 -18.60 -1.92 -7.96
CA LEU A 28 -19.67 -1.38 -7.11
C LEU A 28 -19.14 -0.37 -6.09
N VAL A 29 -17.98 -0.62 -5.47
CA VAL A 29 -17.30 0.32 -4.57
C VAL A 29 -16.94 1.62 -5.31
N LYS A 30 -16.39 1.50 -6.53
CA LYS A 30 -16.05 2.67 -7.37
C LYS A 30 -17.29 3.49 -7.72
N GLU A 31 -18.39 2.82 -8.08
CA GLU A 31 -19.67 3.48 -8.34
C GLU A 31 -20.22 4.17 -7.09
N ALA A 32 -20.17 3.50 -5.93
CA ALA A 32 -20.59 4.05 -4.65
C ALA A 32 -19.85 5.34 -4.31
N TYR A 33 -18.52 5.33 -4.44
CA TYR A 33 -17.70 6.52 -4.22
C TYR A 33 -18.07 7.66 -5.17
N SER A 34 -18.27 7.38 -6.46
CA SER A 34 -18.71 8.41 -7.43
C SER A 34 -20.07 9.03 -7.07
N LEU A 35 -21.01 8.22 -6.55
CA LEU A 35 -22.31 8.71 -6.08
C LEU A 35 -22.18 9.55 -4.80
N TYR A 36 -21.27 9.15 -3.90
CA TYR A 36 -20.95 9.93 -2.70
C TYR A 36 -20.42 11.32 -3.06
N GLU A 37 -19.50 11.43 -4.03
CA GLU A 37 -18.96 12.72 -4.49
C GLU A 37 -20.05 13.63 -5.10
N LYS A 38 -21.06 13.02 -5.74
CA LYS A 38 -22.24 13.72 -6.26
C LYS A 38 -23.28 14.07 -5.18
N LYS A 39 -23.01 13.74 -3.91
CA LYS A 39 -23.90 13.89 -2.75
C LYS A 39 -25.18 13.07 -2.85
N GLU A 40 -25.18 12.03 -3.68
CA GLU A 40 -26.28 11.06 -3.79
C GLU A 40 -26.14 9.97 -2.71
N TYR A 41 -26.12 10.37 -1.44
CA TYR A 41 -25.67 9.53 -0.33
C TYR A 41 -26.47 8.24 -0.17
N LYS A 42 -27.79 8.28 -0.39
CA LYS A 42 -28.64 7.07 -0.34
C LYS A 42 -28.29 6.07 -1.46
N ALA A 43 -28.00 6.57 -2.66
CA ALA A 43 -27.60 5.73 -3.78
C ALA A 43 -26.19 5.16 -3.56
N SER A 44 -25.26 5.99 -3.08
CA SER A 44 -23.92 5.56 -2.63
C SER A 44 -24.01 4.41 -1.62
N ALA A 45 -24.77 4.60 -0.55
CA ALA A 45 -24.89 3.61 0.51
C ALA A 45 -25.51 2.29 0.02
N GLY A 46 -26.46 2.37 -0.91
CA GLY A 46 -27.02 1.22 -1.62
C GLY A 46 -25.96 0.46 -2.43
N ARG A 47 -25.06 1.16 -3.13
CA ARG A 47 -23.97 0.53 -3.90
C ARG A 47 -22.90 -0.12 -3.04
N TYR A 48 -22.54 0.49 -1.92
CA TYR A 48 -21.70 -0.19 -0.93
C TYR A 48 -22.36 -1.46 -0.40
N SER A 49 -23.67 -1.43 -0.10
CA SER A 49 -24.39 -2.60 0.39
C SER A 49 -24.42 -3.73 -0.66
N ALA A 50 -24.70 -3.39 -1.92
CA ALA A 50 -24.62 -4.33 -3.03
C ALA A 50 -23.20 -4.92 -3.18
N ALA A 51 -22.15 -4.11 -3.01
CA ALA A 51 -20.77 -4.59 -3.03
C ALA A 51 -20.55 -5.65 -1.94
N PHE A 52 -21.00 -5.38 -0.71
CA PHE A 52 -20.85 -6.35 0.38
C PHE A 52 -21.60 -7.66 0.12
N GLU A 53 -22.78 -7.60 -0.50
CA GLU A 53 -23.56 -8.79 -0.87
C GLU A 53 -22.81 -9.72 -1.81
N GLU A 54 -22.08 -9.19 -2.81
CA GLU A 54 -21.25 -10.00 -3.73
C GLU A 54 -20.21 -10.85 -2.98
N LEU A 55 -19.75 -10.39 -1.82
CA LEU A 55 -18.78 -11.11 -0.99
C LEU A 55 -19.42 -11.81 0.23
N GLY A 56 -20.72 -12.11 0.18
CA GLY A 56 -21.43 -12.77 1.28
C GLY A 56 -21.46 -11.90 2.54
N TRP A 57 -21.74 -10.61 2.36
CA TRP A 57 -21.68 -9.57 3.39
C TRP A 57 -20.29 -9.41 4.01
N LYS A 58 -19.21 -9.73 3.31
CA LYS A 58 -17.84 -9.30 3.64
C LYS A 58 -17.53 -7.99 2.92
N GLY A 59 -16.51 -7.28 3.38
CA GLY A 59 -16.10 -6.01 2.81
C GLY A 59 -14.88 -5.47 3.53
N GLN A 60 -14.14 -4.58 2.86
CA GLN A 60 -12.96 -3.95 3.46
C GLN A 60 -13.39 -2.93 4.52
N ALA A 61 -12.52 -2.68 5.51
CA ALA A 61 -12.85 -1.77 6.61
C ALA A 61 -13.15 -0.35 6.12
N ASN A 62 -12.33 0.15 5.17
CA ASN A 62 -12.52 1.48 4.59
C ASN A 62 -13.86 1.58 3.83
N ASP A 63 -14.21 0.58 3.04
CA ASP A 63 -15.48 0.57 2.29
C ASP A 63 -16.68 0.55 3.24
N ARG A 64 -16.58 -0.20 4.35
CA ARG A 64 -17.61 -0.20 5.40
C ARG A 64 -17.72 1.13 6.13
N TYR A 65 -16.59 1.77 6.42
CA TYR A 65 -16.57 3.09 7.02
C TYR A 65 -17.23 4.11 6.07
N ASN A 66 -16.87 4.13 4.79
CA ASN A 66 -17.49 4.99 3.78
C ASN A 66 -18.99 4.71 3.60
N ALA A 67 -19.40 3.43 3.68
CA ALA A 67 -20.81 3.05 3.69
C ALA A 67 -21.53 3.62 4.92
N ALA A 68 -20.90 3.59 6.10
CA ALA A 68 -21.46 4.19 7.31
C ALA A 68 -21.65 5.70 7.16
N CYS A 69 -20.65 6.42 6.63
CA CYS A 69 -20.76 7.85 6.32
C CYS A 69 -21.90 8.13 5.34
N SER A 70 -21.99 7.35 4.26
CA SER A 70 -23.08 7.48 3.28
C SER A 70 -24.47 7.24 3.90
N TRP A 71 -24.60 6.25 4.79
CA TRP A 71 -25.85 5.99 5.50
C TRP A 71 -26.20 7.09 6.52
N ALA A 72 -25.21 7.60 7.25
CA ALA A 72 -25.39 8.69 8.22
C ALA A 72 -25.87 9.98 7.53
N LEU A 73 -25.24 10.34 6.41
CA LEU A 73 -25.63 11.48 5.57
C LEU A 73 -26.98 11.28 4.88
N ALA A 74 -27.37 10.03 4.60
CA ALA A 74 -28.69 9.69 4.09
C ALA A 74 -29.79 9.66 5.18
N GLY A 75 -29.45 9.98 6.44
CA GLY A 75 -30.39 9.97 7.56
C GLY A 75 -30.84 8.56 7.99
N GLN A 76 -29.99 7.56 7.79
CA GLN A 76 -30.26 6.14 8.12
C GLN A 76 -29.30 5.64 9.21
N PRO A 77 -29.51 6.05 10.48
CA PRO A 77 -28.57 5.77 11.57
C PRO A 77 -28.38 4.27 11.82
N ASP A 78 -29.41 3.45 11.63
CA ASP A 78 -29.32 2.00 11.87
C ASP A 78 -28.33 1.30 10.93
N SER A 79 -28.37 1.67 9.64
CA SER A 79 -27.44 1.12 8.65
C SER A 79 -26.03 1.68 8.82
N ALA A 80 -25.91 2.92 9.31
CA ALA A 80 -24.62 3.51 9.65
C ALA A 80 -23.98 2.75 10.83
N PHE A 81 -24.70 2.62 11.95
CA PHE A 81 -24.23 1.88 13.12
C PHE A 81 -23.92 0.42 12.80
N PHE A 82 -24.73 -0.26 11.98
CA PHE A 82 -24.43 -1.63 11.56
C PHE A 82 -23.01 -1.75 10.96
N ASN A 83 -22.64 -0.82 10.08
CA ASN A 83 -21.31 -0.85 9.47
C ASN A 83 -20.20 -0.44 10.44
N LEU A 84 -20.43 0.56 11.30
CA LEU A 84 -19.46 1.00 12.31
C LEU A 84 -19.19 -0.08 13.37
N TYR A 85 -20.22 -0.74 13.89
CA TYR A 85 -20.05 -1.88 14.79
C TYR A 85 -19.33 -3.02 14.09
N ARG A 86 -19.62 -3.27 12.81
CA ARG A 86 -18.94 -4.35 12.08
C ARG A 86 -17.44 -4.14 11.97
N ILE A 87 -16.99 -2.91 11.69
CA ILE A 87 -15.55 -2.62 11.65
C ILE A 87 -14.92 -2.60 13.04
N ALA A 88 -15.65 -2.13 14.07
CA ALA A 88 -15.16 -2.10 15.44
C ALA A 88 -15.05 -3.52 16.03
N GLU A 89 -16.04 -4.38 15.84
CA GLU A 89 -16.10 -5.71 16.47
C GLU A 89 -15.36 -6.80 15.70
N LYS A 90 -15.34 -6.72 14.36
CA LYS A 90 -14.83 -7.81 13.50
C LYS A 90 -13.51 -7.47 12.82
N MET A 91 -13.12 -6.21 12.83
CA MET A 91 -11.96 -5.71 12.09
C MET A 91 -11.06 -4.81 12.93
N ASP A 92 -11.29 -4.77 14.25
CA ASP A 92 -10.47 -4.04 15.22
C ASP A 92 -10.26 -2.56 14.90
N TYR A 93 -11.26 -1.90 14.28
CA TYR A 93 -11.16 -0.48 13.96
C TYR A 93 -10.85 0.34 15.23
N SER A 94 -9.79 1.14 15.16
CA SER A 94 -9.15 1.81 16.30
C SER A 94 -8.80 3.28 16.05
N ASN A 95 -9.13 3.83 14.87
CA ASN A 95 -8.84 5.23 14.54
C ASN A 95 -9.86 6.17 15.20
N LEU A 96 -9.69 6.35 16.51
CA LEU A 96 -10.53 7.18 17.37
C LEU A 96 -10.60 8.65 16.93
N PRO A 97 -9.48 9.33 16.57
CA PRO A 97 -9.55 10.71 16.09
C PRO A 97 -10.39 10.84 14.82
N HIS A 98 -10.25 9.92 13.87
CA HIS A 98 -11.03 9.98 12.62
C HIS A 98 -12.52 9.85 12.88
N ILE A 99 -12.97 8.80 13.57
CA ILE A 99 -14.41 8.57 13.78
C ILE A 99 -15.08 9.68 14.60
N THR A 100 -14.35 10.33 15.51
CA THR A 100 -14.91 11.39 16.38
C THR A 100 -14.89 12.78 15.75
N THR A 101 -14.13 13.00 14.68
CA THR A 101 -14.01 14.31 14.01
C THR A 101 -14.58 14.34 12.60
N ASP A 102 -14.90 13.19 12.02
CA ASP A 102 -15.52 13.08 10.71
C ASP A 102 -16.92 13.71 10.71
N SER A 103 -17.08 14.75 9.89
CA SER A 103 -18.33 15.51 9.82
C SER A 103 -19.51 14.69 9.30
N ASP A 104 -19.26 13.63 8.55
CA ASP A 104 -20.32 12.78 7.98
C ASP A 104 -21.07 12.01 9.06
N LEU A 105 -20.42 11.78 10.20
CA LEU A 105 -20.97 11.04 11.33
C LEU A 105 -21.59 11.95 12.40
N ASN A 106 -21.54 13.27 12.23
CA ASN A 106 -22.08 14.25 13.19
C ASN A 106 -23.54 13.97 13.58
N SER A 107 -24.37 13.47 12.64
CA SER A 107 -25.77 13.12 12.91
C SER A 107 -25.93 11.97 13.90
N LEU A 108 -24.89 11.15 14.09
CA LEU A 108 -24.89 10.00 14.99
C LEU A 108 -24.43 10.34 16.41
N HIS A 109 -23.75 11.47 16.64
CA HIS A 109 -23.10 11.78 17.93
C HIS A 109 -24.08 11.86 19.11
N ASN A 110 -25.35 12.19 18.84
CA ASN A 110 -26.40 12.28 19.85
C ASN A 110 -27.23 10.98 20.00
N ASP A 111 -26.95 9.96 19.18
CA ASP A 111 -27.62 8.64 19.27
C ASP A 111 -27.07 7.86 20.47
N ALA A 112 -27.94 7.15 21.20
CA ALA A 112 -27.56 6.38 22.39
C ALA A 112 -26.51 5.27 22.10
N ARG A 113 -26.38 4.84 20.84
CA ARG A 113 -25.38 3.85 20.41
C ARG A 113 -24.00 4.42 20.16
N TRP A 114 -23.85 5.75 20.12
CA TRP A 114 -22.58 6.43 19.85
C TRP A 114 -21.54 6.15 20.93
N GLU A 115 -21.85 6.44 22.19
CA GLU A 115 -20.91 6.24 23.30
C GLU A 115 -20.43 4.77 23.43
N PRO A 116 -21.31 3.74 23.37
CA PRO A 116 -20.86 2.35 23.36
C PRO A 116 -19.94 1.99 22.18
N LEU A 117 -20.22 2.51 20.97
CA LEU A 117 -19.36 2.32 19.80
C LEU A 117 -17.99 2.96 20.03
N ILE A 118 -17.95 4.21 20.51
CA ILE A 118 -16.69 4.93 20.78
C ILE A 118 -15.89 4.25 21.89
N ALA A 119 -16.55 3.73 22.92
CA ALA A 119 -15.90 2.93 23.96
C ALA A 119 -15.23 1.68 23.39
N LEU A 120 -15.90 0.98 22.45
CA LEU A 120 -15.32 -0.18 21.76
C LEU A 120 -14.10 0.21 20.90
N VAL A 121 -14.20 1.28 20.11
CA VAL A 121 -13.08 1.78 19.29
C VAL A 121 -11.89 2.20 20.16
N ARG A 122 -12.15 2.84 21.31
CA ARG A 122 -11.13 3.18 22.30
C ARG A 122 -10.46 1.94 22.88
N ALA A 123 -11.24 0.93 23.27
CA ALA A 123 -10.69 -0.34 23.78
C ALA A 123 -9.84 -1.07 22.72
N ASN A 124 -10.27 -1.06 21.45
CA ASN A 124 -9.48 -1.59 20.34
C ASN A 124 -8.13 -0.86 20.21
N LYS A 125 -8.15 0.48 20.25
CA LYS A 125 -6.93 1.30 20.23
C LYS A 125 -6.01 0.95 21.39
N GLU A 126 -6.52 0.95 22.62
CA GLU A 126 -5.72 0.62 23.81
C GLU A 126 -5.11 -0.79 23.74
N ARG A 127 -5.87 -1.77 23.26
CA ARG A 127 -5.40 -3.15 23.09
C ARG A 127 -4.31 -3.26 22.01
N LEU A 128 -4.53 -2.67 20.84
CA LEU A 128 -3.57 -2.71 19.73
C LEU A 128 -2.29 -1.93 20.05
N GLU A 129 -2.40 -0.89 20.88
CA GLU A 129 -1.29 -0.03 21.26
C GLU A 129 -0.61 -0.44 22.59
N ALA A 130 -1.08 -1.52 23.22
CA ALA A 130 -0.63 -1.95 24.54
C ALA A 130 0.88 -2.27 24.59
N ASN A 131 1.40 -2.83 23.49
CA ASN A 131 2.79 -3.27 23.38
C ASN A 131 3.70 -2.26 22.66
N LEU A 132 3.16 -1.09 22.29
CA LEU A 132 3.96 -0.08 21.61
C LEU A 132 5.04 0.46 22.53
N ASP A 133 6.26 0.48 22.01
CA ASP A 133 7.36 1.24 22.58
C ASP A 133 7.13 2.72 22.21
N LYS A 134 6.29 3.41 23.00
CA LYS A 134 5.83 4.78 22.70
C LYS A 134 6.99 5.76 22.42
N PRO A 135 8.09 5.77 23.18
CA PRO A 135 9.26 6.59 22.83
C PRO A 135 9.85 6.25 21.47
N LEU A 136 9.99 4.97 21.13
CA LEU A 136 10.51 4.55 19.83
C LEU A 136 9.54 4.86 18.68
N VAL A 137 8.23 4.69 18.89
CA VAL A 137 7.18 5.12 17.95
C VAL A 137 7.33 6.61 17.66
N ALA A 138 7.38 7.45 18.69
CA ALA A 138 7.51 8.90 18.52
C ALA A 138 8.80 9.29 17.77
N LEU A 139 9.91 8.60 18.04
CA LEU A 139 11.17 8.79 17.32
C LEU A 139 11.04 8.44 15.83
N LEU A 140 10.50 7.26 15.51
CA LEU A 140 10.36 6.80 14.13
C LEU A 140 9.31 7.60 13.35
N ASP A 141 8.26 8.09 14.00
CA ASP A 141 7.28 9.01 13.40
C ASP A 141 7.89 10.37 13.07
N SER A 142 8.78 10.88 13.95
CA SER A 142 9.53 12.11 13.66
C SER A 142 10.42 11.92 12.43
N ILE A 143 11.15 10.80 12.35
CA ILE A 143 11.99 10.48 11.20
C ILE A 143 11.13 10.36 9.92
N HIS A 144 9.97 9.70 10.02
CA HIS A 144 9.03 9.57 8.91
C HIS A 144 8.58 10.93 8.37
N ALA A 145 8.14 11.80 9.26
CA ALA A 145 7.60 13.11 8.91
C ALA A 145 8.65 13.98 8.22
N GLU A 146 9.90 13.93 8.68
CA GLU A 146 11.00 14.68 8.09
C GLU A 146 11.43 14.12 6.72
N ASP A 147 11.63 12.79 6.60
CA ASP A 147 12.00 12.13 5.34
C ASP A 147 10.92 12.34 4.26
N GLN A 148 9.67 12.00 4.56
CA GLN A 148 8.57 12.13 3.61
C GLN A 148 8.16 13.59 3.38
N GLY A 149 8.33 14.47 4.37
CA GLY A 149 8.04 15.89 4.25
C GLY A 149 8.85 16.59 3.16
N MET A 150 10.15 16.27 3.04
CA MET A 150 10.99 16.84 1.99
C MET A 150 10.71 16.22 0.63
N ARG A 151 10.47 14.90 0.58
CA ARG A 151 10.19 14.19 -0.68
C ARG A 151 8.87 14.63 -1.32
N ARG A 152 7.84 14.91 -0.52
CA ARG A 152 6.55 15.47 -1.01
C ARG A 152 6.68 16.84 -1.68
N ARG A 153 7.77 17.57 -1.44
CA ARG A 153 8.02 18.88 -2.06
C ARG A 153 8.82 18.81 -3.37
N ILE A 154 9.27 17.62 -3.78
CA ILE A 154 10.07 17.45 -4.99
C ILE A 154 9.31 17.99 -6.21
N ASP A 155 8.05 17.56 -6.40
CA ASP A 155 7.25 17.98 -7.56
C ASP A 155 7.02 19.50 -7.58
N GLU A 156 6.78 20.10 -6.42
CA GLU A 156 6.63 21.56 -6.29
C GLU A 156 7.93 22.29 -6.69
N VAL A 157 9.08 21.83 -6.17
CA VAL A 157 10.39 22.41 -6.48
C VAL A 157 10.74 22.21 -7.96
N GLU A 158 10.46 21.03 -8.53
CA GLU A 158 10.68 20.73 -9.94
C GLU A 158 9.82 21.62 -10.83
N THR A 159 8.53 21.74 -10.53
CA THR A 159 7.59 22.57 -11.30
C THR A 159 8.00 24.03 -11.29
N LYS A 160 8.49 24.54 -10.15
CA LYS A 160 8.81 25.95 -9.98
C LYS A 160 10.18 26.35 -10.54
N TYR A 161 11.18 25.48 -10.42
CA TYR A 161 12.57 25.84 -10.71
C TYR A 161 13.20 24.99 -11.83
N GLY A 162 12.61 23.84 -12.15
CA GLY A 162 13.17 22.86 -13.08
C GLY A 162 14.08 21.84 -12.39
N ARG A 163 14.17 20.65 -13.00
CA ARG A 163 14.90 19.49 -12.47
C ARG A 163 16.40 19.72 -12.29
N GLU A 164 17.03 20.41 -13.24
CA GLU A 164 18.48 20.68 -13.23
C GLU A 164 18.84 21.99 -12.50
N SER A 165 17.90 22.58 -11.78
CA SER A 165 18.11 23.87 -11.10
C SER A 165 18.98 23.74 -9.85
N LYS A 166 19.63 24.84 -9.47
CA LYS A 166 20.38 24.94 -8.20
C LYS A 166 19.48 24.68 -6.99
N GLN A 167 18.21 25.05 -7.07
CA GLN A 167 17.21 24.84 -6.03
C GLN A 167 16.89 23.35 -5.87
N MET A 168 16.75 22.62 -6.98
CA MET A 168 16.55 21.16 -6.93
C MET A 168 17.80 20.46 -6.39
N GLN A 169 19.00 20.86 -6.83
CA GLN A 169 20.26 20.34 -6.30
C GLN A 169 20.39 20.57 -4.78
N ALA A 170 20.11 21.79 -4.31
CA ALA A 170 20.13 22.11 -2.89
C ALA A 170 19.05 21.35 -2.09
N HIS A 171 17.88 21.09 -2.69
CA HIS A 171 16.82 20.29 -2.09
C HIS A 171 17.26 18.83 -1.91
N TRP A 172 17.85 18.22 -2.95
CA TRP A 172 18.41 16.88 -2.86
C TRP A 172 19.58 16.76 -1.88
N GLN A 173 20.44 17.78 -1.80
CA GLN A 173 21.51 17.80 -0.80
C GLN A 173 20.95 17.69 0.63
N ARG A 174 19.89 18.46 0.94
CA ARG A 174 19.23 18.38 2.26
C ARG A 174 18.58 17.02 2.51
N ILE A 175 17.98 16.42 1.49
CA ILE A 175 17.44 15.06 1.58
C ILE A 175 18.57 14.08 1.92
N HIS A 176 19.70 14.13 1.22
CA HIS A 176 20.82 13.21 1.45
C HIS A 176 21.50 13.39 2.81
N GLU A 177 21.65 14.64 3.27
CA GLU A 177 22.12 14.93 4.63
C GLU A 177 21.20 14.28 5.67
N LYS A 178 19.89 14.41 5.48
CA LYS A 178 18.92 13.84 6.40
C LYS A 178 18.82 12.32 6.31
N ASP A 179 18.86 11.74 5.11
CA ASP A 179 18.93 10.29 4.88
C ASP A 179 20.10 9.69 5.67
N SER A 180 21.28 10.33 5.64
CA SER A 180 22.48 9.89 6.34
C SER A 180 22.31 9.93 7.87
N MET A 181 21.69 10.99 8.41
CA MET A 181 21.41 11.09 9.84
C MET A 181 20.38 10.06 10.31
N ASN A 182 19.32 9.87 9.52
CA ASN A 182 18.27 8.90 9.80
C ASN A 182 18.82 7.48 9.76
N LEU A 183 19.73 7.19 8.83
CA LEU A 183 20.38 5.90 8.71
C LEU A 183 21.14 5.50 9.97
N ILE A 184 21.91 6.42 10.57
CA ILE A 184 22.63 6.15 11.83
C ILE A 184 21.68 5.67 12.93
N VAL A 185 20.51 6.30 13.04
CA VAL A 185 19.51 5.95 14.06
C VAL A 185 18.88 4.58 13.74
N VAL A 186 18.45 4.37 12.50
CA VAL A 186 17.80 3.12 12.08
C VAL A 186 18.76 1.94 12.13
N GLU A 187 20.01 2.09 11.69
CA GLU A 187 21.01 1.03 11.81
C GLU A 187 21.21 0.61 13.27
N ARG A 188 21.29 1.56 14.20
CA ARG A 188 21.41 1.26 15.62
C ARG A 188 20.22 0.42 16.11
N ILE A 189 18.99 0.82 15.76
CA ILE A 189 17.77 0.07 16.12
C ILE A 189 17.82 -1.34 15.53
N LEU A 190 18.11 -1.48 14.24
CA LEU A 190 18.15 -2.78 13.55
C LEU A 190 19.26 -3.68 14.11
N ASN A 191 20.42 -3.13 14.45
CA ASN A 191 21.54 -3.91 15.00
C ASN A 191 21.28 -4.37 16.43
N GLU A 192 20.62 -3.55 17.26
CA GLU A 192 20.36 -3.88 18.67
C GLU A 192 19.08 -4.71 18.86
N ARG A 193 18.07 -4.49 18.02
CA ARG A 193 16.71 -5.03 18.24
C ARG A 193 16.14 -5.81 17.06
N GLY A 194 16.85 -5.86 15.93
CA GLY A 194 16.32 -6.44 14.70
C GLY A 194 15.18 -5.62 14.09
N TRP A 195 14.43 -6.23 13.18
CA TRP A 195 13.28 -5.61 12.54
C TRP A 195 12.03 -5.74 13.42
N LEU A 196 11.65 -4.64 14.06
CA LEU A 196 10.50 -4.58 14.96
C LEU A 196 9.18 -4.51 14.17
N GLY A 197 8.18 -5.29 14.62
CA GLY A 197 6.85 -5.33 14.02
C GLY A 197 5.98 -4.12 14.34
N GLU A 198 4.86 -3.99 13.63
CA GLU A 198 3.89 -2.90 13.84
C GLU A 198 3.29 -2.90 15.25
N ASP A 199 3.30 -4.04 15.95
CA ASP A 199 2.87 -4.21 17.33
C ASP A 199 3.80 -3.53 18.36
N VAL A 200 5.04 -3.22 17.96
CA VAL A 200 6.04 -2.54 18.81
C VAL A 200 6.29 -1.11 18.36
N VAL A 201 6.44 -0.89 17.05
CA VAL A 201 6.82 0.42 16.49
C VAL A 201 5.71 1.11 15.70
N GLY A 202 4.51 0.53 15.66
CA GLY A 202 3.40 1.04 14.88
C GLY A 202 3.61 0.89 13.38
N ARG A 203 2.54 1.10 12.63
CA ARG A 203 2.51 1.04 11.16
C ARG A 203 3.49 2.04 10.52
N SER A 204 3.52 3.27 11.03
CA SER A 204 4.40 4.33 10.54
C SER A 204 5.86 4.01 10.86
N GLY A 205 6.17 3.60 12.10
CA GLY A 205 7.54 3.25 12.48
C GLY A 205 8.10 2.07 11.70
N ASN A 206 7.31 1.03 11.43
CA ASN A 206 7.75 -0.08 10.57
C ASN A 206 8.04 0.38 9.12
N SER A 207 7.19 1.26 8.57
CA SER A 207 7.43 1.89 7.28
C SER A 207 8.70 2.75 7.27
N THR A 208 9.01 3.45 8.38
CA THR A 208 10.22 4.25 8.52
C THR A 208 11.49 3.38 8.48
N LEU A 209 11.49 2.24 9.19
CA LEU A 209 12.61 1.29 9.13
C LEU A 209 12.90 0.88 7.68
N PHE A 210 11.85 0.54 6.93
CA PHE A 210 11.97 0.22 5.51
C PHE A 210 12.49 1.40 4.68
N LEU A 211 11.85 2.57 4.75
CA LEU A 211 12.16 3.71 3.88
C LEU A 211 13.60 4.19 4.05
N VAL A 212 14.11 4.24 5.28
CA VAL A 212 15.50 4.64 5.54
C VAL A 212 16.49 3.66 4.89
N ILE A 213 16.24 2.34 4.98
CA ILE A 213 17.07 1.34 4.29
C ILE A 213 16.89 1.43 2.75
N GLN A 214 15.66 1.63 2.28
CA GLN A 214 15.34 1.80 0.86
C GLN A 214 16.07 3.00 0.23
N HIS A 215 16.34 4.04 1.01
CA HIS A 215 17.05 5.24 0.55
C HIS A 215 18.57 5.16 0.70
N ALA A 216 19.08 4.21 1.50
CA ALA A 216 20.51 4.03 1.74
C ALA A 216 21.30 3.62 0.48
N ASP A 217 22.63 3.56 0.62
CA ASP A 217 23.51 3.03 -0.42
C ASP A 217 23.29 1.53 -0.66
N LEU A 218 23.83 1.01 -1.77
CA LEU A 218 23.63 -0.39 -2.15
C LEU A 218 24.19 -1.37 -1.12
N ALA A 219 25.36 -1.08 -0.54
CA ALA A 219 26.00 -1.96 0.44
C ALA A 219 25.14 -2.11 1.70
N THR A 220 24.54 -1.02 2.17
CA THR A 220 23.63 -1.00 3.32
C THR A 220 22.32 -1.73 3.00
N GLN A 221 21.76 -1.52 1.82
CA GLN A 221 20.58 -2.25 1.35
C GLN A 221 20.82 -3.76 1.35
N GLU A 222 21.95 -4.21 0.79
CA GLU A 222 22.33 -5.62 0.75
C GLU A 222 22.59 -6.20 2.14
N LYS A 223 23.21 -5.42 3.03
CA LYS A 223 23.45 -5.78 4.44
C LYS A 223 22.15 -6.10 5.18
N TYR A 224 21.11 -5.28 5.03
CA TYR A 224 19.84 -5.44 5.78
C TYR A 224 18.77 -6.27 5.05
N LEU A 225 18.94 -6.56 3.76
CA LEU A 225 17.98 -7.37 3.00
C LEU A 225 17.67 -8.74 3.63
N PRO A 226 18.66 -9.53 4.11
CA PRO A 226 18.37 -10.80 4.78
C PRO A 226 17.50 -10.64 6.04
N MET A 227 17.71 -9.57 6.81
CA MET A 227 16.92 -9.27 8.00
C MET A 227 15.47 -8.92 7.62
N MET A 228 15.28 -8.12 6.57
CA MET A 228 13.94 -7.78 6.09
C MET A 228 13.18 -9.02 5.58
N ARG A 229 13.86 -9.92 4.86
CA ARG A 229 13.27 -11.21 4.42
C ARG A 229 12.79 -12.05 5.60
N ASP A 230 13.59 -12.13 6.66
CA ASP A 230 13.20 -12.82 7.90
C ASP A 230 12.03 -12.12 8.60
N ALA A 231 12.04 -10.78 8.63
CA ALA A 231 10.95 -9.98 9.19
C ALA A 231 9.61 -10.23 8.48
N VAL A 232 9.58 -10.26 7.14
CA VAL A 232 8.37 -10.58 6.37
C VAL A 232 7.87 -11.99 6.68
N LYS A 233 8.76 -12.99 6.74
CA LYS A 233 8.38 -14.37 7.12
C LYS A 233 7.76 -14.46 8.51
N LYS A 234 8.21 -13.60 9.44
CA LYS A 234 7.68 -13.50 10.80
C LYS A 234 6.43 -12.63 10.92
N GLY A 235 6.01 -11.95 9.86
CA GLY A 235 4.90 -10.99 9.88
C GLY A 235 5.27 -9.61 10.47
N ASN A 236 6.55 -9.33 10.68
CA ASN A 236 7.04 -8.07 11.24
C ASN A 236 7.29 -6.99 10.19
N ALA A 237 7.19 -7.31 8.90
CA ALA A 237 7.35 -6.35 7.80
C ALA A 237 6.41 -6.73 6.66
N ARG A 238 6.06 -5.76 5.81
CA ARG A 238 5.20 -6.02 4.65
C ARG A 238 5.96 -6.66 3.51
N GLY A 239 5.32 -7.61 2.84
CA GLY A 239 5.83 -8.20 1.60
C GLY A 239 6.06 -7.14 0.52
N SER A 240 5.15 -6.17 0.38
CA SER A 240 5.28 -5.08 -0.60
C SER A 240 6.57 -4.29 -0.42
N ASP A 241 6.95 -4.00 0.83
CA ASP A 241 8.14 -3.21 1.14
C ASP A 241 9.39 -4.02 0.77
N LEU A 242 9.39 -5.33 1.05
CA LEU A 242 10.48 -6.22 0.65
C LEU A 242 10.62 -6.32 -0.88
N ALA A 243 9.51 -6.41 -1.61
CA ALA A 243 9.52 -6.44 -3.08
C ALA A 243 10.17 -5.16 -3.67
N LEU A 244 9.86 -4.00 -3.09
CA LEU A 244 10.45 -2.71 -3.49
C LEU A 244 11.97 -2.67 -3.22
N LEU A 245 12.43 -3.25 -2.11
CA LEU A 245 13.86 -3.31 -1.79
C LEU A 245 14.60 -4.30 -2.70
N GLU A 246 14.03 -5.48 -2.94
CA GLU A 246 14.62 -6.49 -3.82
C GLU A 246 14.79 -5.96 -5.25
N ASP A 247 13.75 -5.37 -5.84
CA ASP A 247 13.83 -4.78 -7.17
C ASP A 247 14.87 -3.64 -7.23
N ARG A 248 14.95 -2.79 -6.20
CA ARG A 248 15.94 -1.71 -6.13
C ARG A 248 17.38 -2.25 -6.11
N ILE A 249 17.65 -3.26 -5.29
CA ILE A 249 18.96 -3.91 -5.20
C ILE A 249 19.31 -4.60 -6.53
N LEU A 250 18.35 -5.28 -7.16
CA LEU A 250 18.55 -5.94 -8.46
C LEU A 250 18.92 -4.91 -9.53
N MET A 251 18.15 -3.83 -9.65
CA MET A 251 18.39 -2.76 -10.62
C MET A 251 19.75 -2.09 -10.41
N ARG A 252 20.13 -1.81 -9.15
CA ARG A 252 21.44 -1.24 -8.82
C ARG A 252 22.60 -2.21 -9.12
N ASN A 253 22.34 -3.52 -9.10
CA ASN A 253 23.27 -4.56 -9.54
C ASN A 253 23.19 -4.86 -11.05
N GLY A 254 22.46 -4.05 -11.83
CA GLY A 254 22.32 -4.22 -13.28
C GLY A 254 21.50 -5.44 -13.69
N LYS A 255 20.70 -5.99 -12.77
CA LYS A 255 19.78 -7.11 -13.00
C LYS A 255 18.36 -6.58 -13.24
N ARG A 256 17.54 -7.42 -13.86
CA ARG A 256 16.11 -7.17 -14.05
C ARG A 256 15.35 -7.28 -12.73
N GLN A 257 14.22 -6.60 -12.66
CA GLN A 257 13.29 -6.62 -11.54
C GLN A 257 12.49 -7.91 -11.48
N LEU A 258 12.06 -8.30 -10.28
CA LEU A 258 11.17 -9.43 -10.05
C LEU A 258 9.71 -9.00 -9.92
N TYR A 259 9.44 -7.83 -9.35
CA TYR A 259 8.08 -7.37 -9.00
C TYR A 259 7.62 -6.14 -9.78
N GLY A 260 8.49 -5.55 -10.61
CA GLY A 260 8.15 -4.42 -11.49
C GLY A 260 7.80 -3.16 -10.71
N SER A 261 8.48 -2.92 -9.58
CA SER A 261 8.21 -1.78 -8.68
C SER A 261 9.00 -0.51 -8.99
N GLN A 262 10.06 -0.58 -9.79
CA GLN A 262 10.90 0.56 -10.17
C GLN A 262 10.48 1.09 -11.55
N ILE A 263 10.02 2.32 -11.55
CA ILE A 263 9.69 3.12 -12.74
C ILE A 263 10.85 4.06 -13.02
N GLY A 264 11.32 4.05 -14.26
CA GLY A 264 12.29 5.02 -14.76
C GLY A 264 11.58 6.21 -15.42
N ARG A 265 12.28 7.34 -15.51
CA ARG A 265 11.84 8.50 -16.28
C ARG A 265 12.93 8.85 -17.28
N ASP A 266 12.57 8.88 -18.54
CA ASP A 266 13.46 9.24 -19.63
C ASP A 266 13.88 10.72 -19.47
N PRO A 267 15.17 11.04 -19.38
CA PRO A 267 15.61 12.41 -19.12
C PRO A 267 15.37 13.36 -20.30
N ASP A 268 15.27 12.83 -21.53
CA ASP A 268 15.15 13.63 -22.75
C ASP A 268 13.68 13.94 -23.06
N SER A 269 12.83 12.91 -23.03
CA SER A 269 11.39 13.02 -23.31
C SER A 269 10.55 13.31 -22.06
N GLY A 270 11.07 13.00 -20.87
CA GLY A 270 10.33 13.10 -19.62
C GLY A 270 9.32 11.97 -19.39
N GLU A 271 9.20 11.02 -20.32
CA GLU A 271 8.25 9.91 -20.27
C GLU A 271 8.65 8.86 -19.24
N TYR A 272 7.66 8.30 -18.56
CA TYR A 272 7.85 7.19 -17.63
C TYR A 272 7.95 5.86 -18.37
N TYR A 273 8.80 4.97 -17.89
CA TYR A 273 8.93 3.61 -18.41
C TYR A 273 9.11 2.60 -17.28
N LEU A 274 8.61 1.39 -17.50
CA LEU A 274 8.78 0.28 -16.57
C LEU A 274 10.16 -0.31 -16.79
N SER A 275 11.00 -0.29 -15.76
CA SER A 275 12.36 -0.82 -15.88
C SER A 275 12.34 -2.34 -16.17
N PRO A 276 13.40 -2.91 -16.80
CA PRO A 276 13.44 -4.32 -17.23
C PRO A 276 12.99 -5.34 -16.17
N ILE A 277 12.18 -6.31 -16.58
CA ILE A 277 11.58 -7.36 -15.74
C ILE A 277 12.09 -8.73 -16.17
N GLU A 278 12.42 -9.59 -15.20
CA GLU A 278 12.96 -10.93 -15.44
C GLU A 278 11.94 -11.87 -16.11
N ASP A 279 10.73 -11.97 -15.54
CA ASP A 279 9.68 -12.88 -15.98
C ASP A 279 8.32 -12.14 -15.98
N PRO A 280 7.99 -11.44 -17.08
CA PRO A 280 6.79 -10.60 -17.13
C PRO A 280 5.48 -11.41 -17.15
N ASP A 281 5.50 -12.70 -17.55
CA ASP A 281 4.32 -13.57 -17.59
C ASP A 281 3.77 -13.91 -16.20
N ASN A 282 4.65 -14.16 -15.23
CA ASN A 282 4.25 -14.53 -13.87
C ASN A 282 4.29 -13.37 -12.88
N MET A 283 4.31 -12.13 -13.39
CA MET A 283 4.47 -10.93 -12.59
C MET A 283 3.36 -10.77 -11.55
N ASP A 284 2.10 -10.82 -11.96
CA ASP A 284 0.98 -10.58 -11.05
C ASP A 284 0.82 -11.67 -10.00
N ARG A 285 1.25 -12.90 -10.30
CA ARG A 285 1.35 -13.97 -9.28
C ARG A 285 2.34 -13.59 -8.18
N ARG A 286 3.56 -13.17 -8.54
CA ARG A 286 4.58 -12.75 -7.57
C ARG A 286 4.16 -11.49 -6.80
N ARG A 287 3.51 -10.55 -7.47
CA ARG A 287 2.97 -9.34 -6.83
C ARG A 287 1.90 -9.69 -5.80
N ALA A 288 0.97 -10.59 -6.14
CA ALA A 288 -0.06 -11.05 -5.20
C ALA A 288 0.53 -11.76 -3.98
N GLU A 289 1.57 -12.59 -4.15
CA GLU A 289 2.29 -13.25 -3.04
C GLU A 289 2.92 -12.25 -2.06
N MET A 290 3.28 -11.06 -2.54
CA MET A 290 3.82 -9.97 -1.73
C MET A 290 2.76 -8.97 -1.25
N GLY A 291 1.47 -9.24 -1.50
CA GLY A 291 0.38 -8.35 -1.13
C GLY A 291 0.31 -7.05 -1.95
N MET A 292 0.84 -7.07 -3.18
CA MET A 292 0.84 -5.94 -4.10
C MET A 292 -0.34 -6.03 -5.08
N GLN A 293 -0.85 -4.87 -5.50
CA GLN A 293 -1.83 -4.77 -6.59
C GLN A 293 -1.27 -5.30 -7.92
N PRO A 294 -2.11 -5.72 -8.88
CA PRO A 294 -1.67 -6.05 -10.24
C PRO A 294 -0.79 -4.97 -10.87
N LEU A 295 0.14 -5.37 -11.74
CA LEU A 295 1.07 -4.44 -12.39
C LEU A 295 0.32 -3.41 -13.23
N ALA A 296 -0.73 -3.83 -13.95
CA ALA A 296 -1.55 -2.93 -14.76
C ALA A 296 -2.14 -1.78 -13.93
N ASP A 297 -2.70 -2.07 -12.77
CA ASP A 297 -3.28 -1.05 -11.86
C ASP A 297 -2.20 -0.11 -11.32
N TYR A 298 -1.03 -0.66 -10.97
CA TYR A 298 0.10 0.13 -10.49
C TYR A 298 0.61 1.13 -11.54
N LEU A 299 0.68 0.71 -12.81
CA LEU A 299 1.17 1.52 -13.92
C LEU A 299 0.23 2.69 -14.28
N MET A 300 -1.05 2.64 -13.86
CA MET A 300 -1.98 3.75 -14.05
C MET A 300 -1.55 5.03 -13.31
N ASN A 301 -0.71 4.93 -12.27
CA ASN A 301 -0.15 6.10 -11.58
C ASN A 301 0.72 6.98 -12.50
N TRP A 302 1.13 6.46 -13.67
CA TRP A 302 1.92 7.16 -14.68
C TRP A 302 1.25 7.13 -16.07
N ASP A 303 -0.07 6.91 -16.14
CA ASP A 303 -0.83 6.78 -17.39
C ASP A 303 -0.28 5.70 -18.35
N MET A 304 0.42 4.69 -17.81
CA MET A 304 1.02 3.62 -18.59
C MET A 304 0.07 2.44 -18.75
N LYS A 305 0.03 1.87 -19.96
CA LYS A 305 -0.73 0.66 -20.26
C LYS A 305 0.16 -0.58 -20.17
N TRP A 306 -0.39 -1.66 -19.61
CA TRP A 306 0.30 -2.95 -19.53
C TRP A 306 -0.18 -3.90 -20.64
N ASP A 307 0.75 -4.32 -21.49
CA ASP A 307 0.58 -5.42 -22.43
C ASP A 307 1.87 -6.26 -22.41
N VAL A 308 1.75 -7.52 -21.96
CA VAL A 308 2.90 -8.39 -21.72
C VAL A 308 3.64 -8.75 -23.01
N GLU A 309 2.93 -8.91 -24.13
CA GLU A 309 3.51 -9.30 -25.41
C GLU A 309 4.19 -8.11 -26.09
N ALA A 310 3.57 -6.93 -26.02
CA ALA A 310 4.20 -5.68 -26.45
C ALA A 310 5.47 -5.41 -25.63
N TYR A 311 5.41 -5.55 -24.30
CA TYR A 311 6.55 -5.33 -23.42
C TYR A 311 7.73 -6.24 -23.76
N LYS A 312 7.50 -7.56 -23.93
CA LYS A 312 8.56 -8.51 -24.32
C LYS A 312 9.23 -8.14 -25.64
N LYS A 313 8.45 -7.64 -26.60
CA LYS A 313 8.96 -7.19 -27.91
C LYS A 313 9.83 -5.94 -27.79
N GLU A 314 9.47 -5.01 -26.91
CA GLU A 314 10.17 -3.74 -26.70
C GLU A 314 11.38 -3.87 -25.76
N LEU A 315 11.40 -4.90 -24.90
CA LEU A 315 12.41 -5.08 -23.86
C LEU A 315 13.86 -5.03 -24.36
N PRO A 316 14.26 -5.68 -25.48
CA PRO A 316 15.64 -5.60 -25.95
C PRO A 316 16.09 -4.17 -26.27
N ALA A 317 15.22 -3.39 -26.91
CA ALA A 317 15.50 -1.99 -27.27
C ALA A 317 15.53 -1.10 -26.01
N LEU A 318 14.64 -1.35 -25.04
CA LEU A 318 14.66 -0.68 -23.75
C LEU A 318 15.98 -0.92 -23.00
N GLU A 319 16.46 -2.16 -22.97
CA GLU A 319 17.71 -2.53 -22.31
C GLU A 319 18.95 -1.94 -23.00
N GLU A 320 18.93 -1.86 -24.33
CA GLU A 320 19.97 -1.15 -25.08
C GLU A 320 19.98 0.35 -24.74
N ARG A 321 18.80 0.99 -24.75
CA ARG A 321 18.63 2.41 -24.39
C ARG A 321 19.12 2.71 -22.97
N ILE A 322 18.78 1.86 -22.00
CA ILE A 322 19.24 2.03 -20.60
C ILE A 322 20.75 1.85 -20.50
N ARG A 323 21.32 0.84 -21.17
CA ARG A 323 22.78 0.59 -21.15
C ARG A 323 23.57 1.71 -21.79
N ALA A 324 23.10 2.26 -22.91
CA ALA A 324 23.76 3.35 -23.64
C ALA A 324 23.83 4.65 -22.83
N ARG A 325 22.99 4.80 -21.80
CA ARG A 325 22.89 6.00 -20.95
C ARG A 325 23.54 5.85 -19.58
N LYS A 326 24.28 4.77 -19.29
CA LYS A 326 25.01 4.67 -18.02
C LYS A 326 26.02 5.82 -17.91
N TRP A 327 25.69 6.78 -17.04
CA TRP A 327 26.53 7.91 -16.61
C TRP A 327 27.71 7.44 -15.78
#